data_AF-Q21LJ9-F1
#
_entry.id   AF-Q21LJ9-F1
#
_cell.length_a   1.000
_cell.length_b   1.000
_cell.length_c   1.000
_cell.angle_alpha   90.00
_cell.angle_beta   90.00
_cell.angle_gamma   90.00
#
_symmetry.space_group_name_H-M   'P 1'
#
loop_
_entity.id
_entity.type
_entity.pdbx_description
1 polymer ?
#
loop_
_entity_poly.entity_id
_entity_poly.type
_entity_poly.pdbx_seq_one_letter_code
_entity_poly.pdbx_strand_id
1 'polypeptide(L)'
;MSSIQVISTIIVLLAGLVCYAFISQTLRIKKEQRERLMAMLKRRNNTFKFMLNGFPKGFLPKELTLLVQRSLIETCEQLTKLDSSNPTYQQDLQIVSGQMTETQRQSGPQPQKRLDNQQQVKEVKMCLEELYRFIHNQQQKNLLPKNQADAFSAQIKQLVLQITVDSYVLRGVASQQSEKYKLAYHYYDLAIKLLVREGKAGAHDERIAELKALLPPLAVKMAEEEGTTNLSEQEMAEQTEMDSEWDKFGEKEDFWKKKHAYD
;
A
#
# COMPACT_ATOMS: atom_id res chain seq x y z
N MET A 1 73.90 15.51 -6.40
CA MET A 1 72.58 15.33 -5.77
C MET A 1 72.81 14.61 -4.45
N SER A 2 72.59 15.29 -3.31
CA SER A 2 72.85 14.69 -2.00
C SER A 2 71.74 13.69 -1.66
N SER A 3 72.07 12.55 -1.04
CA SER A 3 71.12 11.50 -0.66
C SER A 3 69.92 12.03 0.14
N ILE A 4 70.13 13.12 0.90
CA ILE A 4 69.10 13.84 1.66
C ILE A 4 68.02 14.46 0.75
N GLN A 5 68.40 14.97 -0.43
CA GLN A 5 67.46 15.53 -1.39
C GLN A 5 66.56 14.44 -1.99
N VAL A 6 67.13 13.26 -2.27
CA VAL A 6 66.37 12.12 -2.82
C VAL A 6 65.39 11.57 -1.78
N ILE A 7 65.79 11.48 -0.51
CA ILE A 7 64.90 11.02 0.57
C ILE A 7 63.77 12.04 0.79
N SER A 8 64.09 13.34 0.80
CA SER A 8 63.09 14.41 0.98
C SER A 8 62.05 14.41 -0.15
N THR A 9 62.46 14.26 -1.42
CA THR A 9 61.52 14.20 -2.54
C THR A 9 60.62 12.97 -2.47
N ILE A 10 61.14 11.80 -2.09
CA ILE A 10 60.33 10.59 -1.91
C ILE A 10 59.27 10.78 -0.83
N ILE A 11 59.62 11.37 0.32
CA ILE A 11 58.67 11.61 1.42
C ILE A 11 57.56 12.57 1.00
N VAL A 12 57.90 13.67 0.29
CA VAL A 12 56.90 14.63 -0.22
C VAL A 12 55.96 13.98 -1.22
N LEU A 13 56.48 13.12 -2.09
CA LEU A 13 55.68 12.41 -3.09
C LEU A 13 54.74 11.39 -2.44
N LEU A 14 55.22 10.64 -1.44
CA LEU A 14 54.41 9.72 -0.65
C LEU A 14 53.30 10.44 0.12
N ALA A 15 53.61 11.56 0.76
CA ALA A 15 52.62 12.40 1.45
C ALA A 15 51.55 12.94 0.47
N GLY A 16 51.96 13.37 -0.72
CA GLY A 16 51.04 13.81 -1.78
C GLY A 16 50.06 12.72 -2.22
N LEU A 17 50.53 11.49 -2.39
CA LEU A 17 49.70 10.35 -2.76
C LEU A 17 48.69 9.98 -1.67
N VAL A 18 49.09 10.02 -0.40
CA VAL A 18 48.17 9.74 0.74
C VAL A 18 47.07 10.80 0.83
N CYS A 19 47.41 12.08 0.69
CA CYS A 19 46.43 13.17 0.66
C CYS A 19 45.45 13.01 -0.52
N TYR A 20 45.95 12.71 -1.71
CA TYR A 20 45.11 12.46 -2.88
C TYR A 20 44.16 11.27 -2.67
N ALA A 21 44.68 10.15 -2.13
CA ALA A 21 43.89 8.97 -1.82
C ALA A 21 42.74 9.30 -0.84
N PHE A 22 43.03 10.01 0.24
CA PHE A 22 42.04 10.41 1.24
C PHE A 22 40.94 11.32 0.67
N ILE A 23 41.32 12.31 -0.15
CA ILE A 23 40.37 13.20 -0.83
C ILE A 23 39.50 12.40 -1.82
N SER A 24 40.12 11.52 -2.62
CA SER A 24 39.39 10.70 -3.58
C SER A 24 38.40 9.74 -2.90
N GLN A 25 38.78 9.16 -1.75
CA GLN A 25 37.96 8.24 -0.98
C GLN A 25 36.77 8.97 -0.34
N THR A 26 37.01 10.14 0.27
CA THR A 26 35.93 10.96 0.86
C THR A 26 34.96 11.47 -0.20
N LEU A 27 35.43 11.85 -1.39
CA LEU A 27 34.58 12.23 -2.52
C LEU A 27 33.74 11.05 -3.05
N ARG A 28 34.33 9.85 -3.16
CA ARG A 28 33.61 8.63 -3.56
C ARG A 28 32.50 8.29 -2.57
N ILE A 29 32.80 8.29 -1.27
CA ILE A 29 31.82 8.01 -0.21
C ILE A 29 30.67 9.02 -0.25
N LYS A 30 30.96 10.32 -0.40
CA LYS A 30 29.92 11.36 -0.48
C LYS A 30 29.04 11.22 -1.72
N LYS A 31 29.62 10.87 -2.87
CA LYS A 31 28.85 10.60 -4.10
C LYS A 31 27.93 9.40 -3.92
N GLU A 32 28.46 8.30 -3.40
CA GLU A 32 27.69 7.07 -3.18
C GLU A 32 26.56 7.27 -2.16
N GLN A 33 26.80 8.00 -1.07
CA GLN A 33 25.76 8.37 -0.11
C GLN A 33 24.66 9.24 -0.75
N ARG A 34 25.05 10.21 -1.59
CA ARG A 34 24.09 11.05 -2.33
C ARG A 34 23.26 10.24 -3.32
N GLU A 35 23.88 9.33 -4.06
CA GLU A 35 23.19 8.44 -5.00
C GLU A 35 22.22 7.50 -4.27
N ARG A 36 22.63 6.91 -3.16
CA ARG A 36 21.76 6.07 -2.31
C ARG A 36 20.57 6.86 -1.78
N LEU A 37 20.80 8.08 -1.28
CA LEU A 37 19.73 8.93 -0.77
C LEU A 37 18.78 9.37 -1.88
N MET A 38 19.31 9.71 -3.06
CA MET A 38 18.51 10.03 -4.24
C MET A 38 17.68 8.84 -4.72
N ALA A 39 18.26 7.64 -4.76
CA ALA A 39 17.55 6.42 -5.13
C ALA A 39 16.42 6.10 -4.14
N MET A 40 16.68 6.27 -2.83
CA MET A 40 15.67 6.10 -1.79
C MET A 40 14.51 7.10 -1.96
N LEU A 41 14.81 8.39 -2.14
CA LEU A 41 13.80 9.43 -2.32
C LEU A 41 13.00 9.22 -3.61
N LYS A 42 13.65 8.83 -4.70
CA LYS A 42 12.97 8.54 -5.98
C LYS A 42 12.04 7.34 -5.85
N ARG A 43 12.47 6.28 -5.15
CA ARG A 43 11.61 5.13 -4.84
C ARG A 43 10.39 5.56 -4.04
N ARG A 44 10.59 6.35 -2.98
CA ARG A 44 9.52 6.89 -2.13
C ARG A 44 8.53 7.76 -2.92
N ASN A 45 9.03 8.64 -3.78
CA ASN A 45 8.21 9.46 -4.69
C ASN A 45 7.36 8.59 -5.62
N ASN A 46 7.95 7.58 -6.24
CA ASN A 46 7.22 6.68 -7.13
C ASN A 46 6.16 5.87 -6.39
N THR A 47 6.44 5.40 -5.17
CA THR A 47 5.45 4.70 -4.33
C THR A 47 4.27 5.61 -3.98
N PHE A 48 4.51 6.87 -3.58
CA PHE A 48 3.43 7.81 -3.29
C PHE A 48 2.61 8.17 -4.53
N LYS A 49 3.26 8.36 -5.69
CA LYS A 49 2.57 8.56 -6.97
C LYS A 49 1.73 7.34 -7.36
N PHE A 50 2.28 6.14 -7.18
CA PHE A 50 1.56 4.90 -7.42
C PHE A 50 0.33 4.80 -6.52
N MET A 51 0.45 5.11 -5.24
CA MET A 51 -0.68 5.14 -4.32
C MET A 51 -1.74 6.16 -4.75
N LEU A 52 -1.36 7.41 -5.02
CA LEU A 52 -2.33 8.45 -5.45
C LEU A 52 -3.07 8.09 -6.74
N ASN A 53 -2.40 7.43 -7.69
CA ASN A 53 -3.01 7.00 -8.95
C ASN A 53 -3.77 5.67 -8.83
N GLY A 54 -3.37 4.79 -7.91
CA GLY A 54 -3.98 3.48 -7.69
C GLY A 54 -5.31 3.57 -6.94
N PHE A 55 -5.52 4.64 -6.15
CA PHE A 55 -6.80 4.86 -5.49
C PHE A 55 -7.83 5.51 -6.43
N PRO A 56 -9.04 4.95 -6.55
CA PRO A 56 -10.14 5.64 -7.22
C PRO A 56 -10.44 6.98 -6.54
N LYS A 57 -10.83 7.98 -7.33
CA LYS A 57 -11.20 9.30 -6.80
C LYS A 57 -12.30 9.17 -5.74
N GLY A 58 -12.03 9.63 -4.53
CA GLY A 58 -12.97 9.57 -3.39
C GLY A 58 -12.99 8.27 -2.61
N PHE A 59 -12.10 7.32 -2.92
CA PHE A 59 -12.02 6.07 -2.17
C PHE A 59 -11.37 6.27 -0.78
N LEU A 60 -10.30 7.06 -0.74
CA LEU A 60 -9.62 7.38 0.51
C LEU A 60 -10.33 8.52 1.26
N PRO A 61 -10.43 8.43 2.60
CA PRO A 61 -10.75 9.57 3.45
C PRO A 61 -9.87 10.77 3.15
N LYS A 62 -10.45 11.97 3.28
CA LYS A 62 -9.76 13.25 3.05
C LYS A 62 -8.44 13.34 3.83
N GLU A 63 -8.47 12.99 5.12
CA GLU A 63 -7.29 13.07 5.98
C GLU A 63 -6.14 12.17 5.51
N LEU A 64 -6.45 10.94 5.07
CA LEU A 64 -5.46 10.02 4.51
C LEU A 64 -4.91 10.51 3.17
N THR A 65 -5.76 11.08 2.33
CA THR A 65 -5.35 11.68 1.05
C THR A 65 -4.40 12.84 1.26
N LEU A 66 -4.73 13.74 2.21
CA LEU A 66 -3.87 14.87 2.59
C LEU A 66 -2.53 14.40 3.17
N LEU A 67 -2.52 13.32 3.97
CA LEU A 67 -1.28 12.76 4.51
C LEU A 67 -0.35 12.27 3.40
N VAL A 68 -0.89 11.55 2.41
CA VAL A 68 -0.12 11.06 1.26
C VAL A 68 0.38 12.22 0.39
N GLN A 69 -0.48 13.19 0.07
CA GLN A 69 -0.10 14.38 -0.71
C GLN A 69 1.00 15.19 0.00
N ARG A 70 0.87 15.43 1.31
CA ARG A 70 1.90 16.12 2.11
C ARG A 70 3.23 15.37 2.08
N SER A 71 3.19 14.06 2.26
CA SER A 71 4.39 13.20 2.24
C SER A 71 5.07 13.19 0.87
N LEU A 72 4.28 13.29 -0.21
CA LEU A 72 4.78 13.43 -1.57
C LEU A 72 5.42 14.81 -1.79
N ILE A 73 4.79 15.88 -1.33
CA ILE A 73 5.36 17.25 -1.40
C ILE A 73 6.71 17.30 -0.68
N GLU A 74 6.79 16.78 0.56
CA GLU A 74 8.05 16.74 1.32
C GLU A 74 9.14 15.93 0.58
N THR A 75 8.76 14.85 -0.10
CA THR A 75 9.71 14.03 -0.89
C THR A 75 10.16 14.77 -2.15
N CYS A 76 9.25 15.45 -2.87
CA CYS A 76 9.57 16.28 -4.03
C CYS A 76 10.47 17.45 -3.65
N GLU A 77 10.20 18.14 -2.53
CA GLU A 77 11.05 19.22 -2.03
C GLU A 77 12.47 18.75 -1.74
N GLN A 78 12.63 17.60 -1.09
CA GLN A 78 13.93 17.00 -0.83
C GLN A 78 14.64 16.62 -2.14
N LEU A 79 13.93 16.06 -3.10
CA LEU A 79 14.46 15.75 -4.44
C LEU A 79 14.90 17.02 -5.19
N THR A 80 14.11 18.09 -5.16
CA THR A 80 14.48 19.37 -5.79
C THR A 80 15.69 20.01 -5.12
N LYS A 81 15.85 19.89 -3.79
CA LYS A 81 17.06 20.36 -3.09
C LYS A 81 18.30 19.55 -3.46
N LEU A 82 18.15 18.24 -3.67
CA LEU A 82 19.25 17.36 -4.04
C LEU A 82 19.61 17.40 -5.53
N ASP A 83 18.62 17.62 -6.38
CA ASP A 83 18.73 17.64 -7.83
C ASP A 83 17.93 18.82 -8.39
N SER A 84 18.49 20.01 -8.20
CA SER A 84 17.91 21.27 -8.69
C SER A 84 17.91 21.39 -10.21
N SER A 85 18.55 20.45 -10.92
CA SER A 85 18.66 20.47 -12.38
C SER A 85 17.47 19.80 -13.08
N ASN A 86 16.65 19.02 -12.36
CA ASN A 86 15.51 18.31 -12.92
C ASN A 86 14.20 19.12 -12.76
N PRO A 87 13.64 19.69 -13.84
CA PRO A 87 12.42 20.50 -13.77
C PRO A 87 11.18 19.65 -13.44
N THR A 88 11.23 18.34 -13.67
CA THR A 88 10.11 17.42 -13.42
C THR A 88 9.68 17.41 -11.96
N TYR A 89 10.61 17.42 -11.00
CA TYR A 89 10.25 17.41 -9.58
C TYR A 89 9.60 18.73 -9.13
N GLN A 90 10.01 19.85 -9.74
CA GLN A 90 9.39 21.16 -9.48
C GLN A 90 7.96 21.23 -10.05
N GLN A 91 7.75 20.68 -11.25
CA GLN A 91 6.42 20.57 -11.84
C GLN A 91 5.51 19.65 -11.03
N ASP A 92 6.01 18.48 -10.63
CA ASP A 92 5.29 17.54 -9.76
C ASP A 92 4.89 18.19 -8.43
N LEU A 93 5.81 18.94 -7.81
CA LEU A 93 5.53 19.69 -6.58
C LEU A 93 4.38 20.68 -6.78
N GLN A 94 4.42 21.47 -7.86
CA GLN A 94 3.34 22.42 -8.17
C GLN A 94 2.00 21.70 -8.36
N ILE A 95 1.96 20.61 -9.15
CA ILE A 95 0.74 19.83 -9.40
C ILE A 95 0.18 19.28 -8.08
N VAL A 96 1.01 18.62 -7.27
CA VAL A 96 0.56 17.98 -6.02
C VAL A 96 0.13 19.03 -5.00
N SER A 97 0.80 20.18 -4.93
CA SER A 97 0.41 21.29 -4.06
C SER A 97 -0.94 21.90 -4.46
N GLY A 98 -1.21 22.01 -5.76
CA GLY A 98 -2.51 22.43 -6.29
C GLY A 98 -3.61 21.44 -5.91
N GLN A 99 -3.38 20.15 -6.14
CA GLN A 99 -4.31 19.08 -5.76
C GLN A 99 -4.57 19.06 -4.26
N MET A 100 -3.56 19.28 -3.42
CA MET A 100 -3.73 19.35 -1.97
C MET A 100 -4.62 20.53 -1.56
N THR A 101 -4.48 21.68 -2.23
CA THR A 101 -5.33 22.85 -1.99
C THR A 101 -6.78 22.56 -2.39
N GLU A 102 -6.99 21.87 -3.52
CA GLU A 102 -8.32 21.42 -3.95
C GLU A 102 -8.93 20.42 -2.96
N THR A 103 -8.17 19.42 -2.51
CA THR A 103 -8.60 18.43 -1.50
C THR A 103 -8.93 19.09 -0.17
N GLN A 104 -8.19 20.13 0.25
CA GLN A 104 -8.52 20.91 1.44
C GLN A 104 -9.83 21.68 1.30
N ARG A 105 -10.11 22.25 0.11
CA ARG A 105 -11.34 22.98 -0.21
C ARG A 105 -12.56 22.09 -0.35
N GLN A 106 -12.37 20.82 -0.71
CA GLN A 106 -13.46 19.83 -0.72
C GLN A 106 -14.04 19.67 0.69
N SER A 107 -15.29 20.09 0.84
CA SER A 107 -16.07 20.07 2.07
C SER A 107 -17.23 19.11 1.88
N GLY A 108 -17.04 17.85 2.25
CA GLY A 108 -18.12 16.87 2.25
C GLY A 108 -17.62 15.42 2.31
N PRO A 109 -18.38 14.51 2.94
CA PRO A 109 -18.12 13.08 2.83
C PRO A 109 -18.32 12.67 1.36
N GLN A 110 -17.24 12.26 0.70
CA GLN A 110 -17.32 11.78 -0.67
C GLN A 110 -17.90 10.34 -0.63
N PRO A 111 -18.92 10.02 -1.44
CA PRO A 111 -19.44 8.66 -1.48
C PRO A 111 -18.33 7.72 -1.95
N GLN A 112 -18.00 6.73 -1.12
CA GLN A 112 -17.01 5.72 -1.46
C GLN A 112 -17.50 4.96 -2.69
N LYS A 113 -16.74 5.08 -3.78
CA LYS A 113 -17.05 4.38 -5.02
C LYS A 113 -16.74 2.89 -4.85
N ARG A 114 -17.71 2.04 -5.21
CA ARG A 114 -17.51 0.59 -5.27
C ARG A 114 -16.49 0.26 -6.36
N LEU A 115 -15.67 -0.76 -6.11
CA LEU A 115 -14.71 -1.26 -7.09
C LEU A 115 -15.43 -2.21 -8.04
N ASP A 116 -15.29 -1.99 -9.35
CA ASP A 116 -15.99 -2.78 -10.37
C ASP A 116 -15.14 -3.97 -10.89
N ASN A 117 -13.83 -3.97 -10.60
CA ASN A 117 -12.89 -4.95 -11.17
C ASN A 117 -11.99 -5.58 -10.10
N GLN A 118 -11.78 -6.90 -10.18
CA GLN A 118 -10.86 -7.64 -9.33
C GLN A 118 -9.41 -7.15 -9.42
N GLN A 119 -8.99 -6.69 -10.61
CA GLN A 119 -7.65 -6.12 -10.76
C GLN A 119 -7.49 -4.83 -9.94
N GLN A 120 -8.52 -3.98 -9.94
CA GLN A 120 -8.54 -2.77 -9.12
C GLN A 120 -8.56 -3.11 -7.63
N VAL A 121 -9.29 -4.14 -7.21
CA VAL A 121 -9.25 -4.65 -5.83
C VAL A 121 -7.83 -4.99 -5.40
N LYS A 122 -7.07 -5.72 -6.23
CA LYS A 122 -5.68 -6.09 -5.92
C LYS A 122 -4.77 -4.86 -5.81
N GLU A 123 -4.87 -3.94 -6.76
CA GLU A 123 -4.07 -2.71 -6.78
C GLU A 123 -4.36 -1.82 -5.57
N VAL A 124 -5.63 -1.64 -5.21
CA VAL A 124 -6.03 -0.85 -4.04
C VAL A 124 -5.59 -1.54 -2.74
N LYS A 125 -5.70 -2.88 -2.64
CA LYS A 125 -5.17 -3.64 -1.49
C LYS A 125 -3.66 -3.40 -1.32
N MET A 126 -2.87 -3.50 -2.40
CA MET A 126 -1.43 -3.22 -2.36
C MET A 126 -1.15 -1.77 -1.92
N CYS A 127 -1.90 -0.79 -2.42
CA CYS A 127 -1.74 0.60 -2.02
C CYS A 127 -2.08 0.84 -0.53
N LEU A 128 -3.12 0.18 0.00
CA LEU A 128 -3.47 0.26 1.43
C LEU A 128 -2.41 -0.41 2.32
N GLU A 129 -1.80 -1.52 1.88
CA GLU A 129 -0.69 -2.14 2.60
C GLU A 129 0.53 -1.20 2.68
N GLU A 130 0.90 -0.58 1.56
CA GLU A 130 2.00 0.40 1.55
C GLU A 130 1.69 1.63 2.41
N LEU A 131 0.44 2.11 2.40
CA LEU A 131 0.00 3.21 3.27
C LEU A 131 0.09 2.83 4.75
N TYR A 132 -0.36 1.63 5.12
CA TYR A 132 -0.27 1.12 6.49
C TYR A 132 1.19 1.07 6.96
N ARG A 133 2.09 0.53 6.13
CA ARG A 133 3.54 0.49 6.42
C ARG A 133 4.12 1.89 6.59
N PHE A 134 3.72 2.83 5.74
CA PHE A 134 4.16 4.21 5.84
C PHE A 134 3.78 4.81 7.20
N ILE A 135 2.54 4.66 7.64
CA ILE A 135 2.06 5.18 8.92
C ILE A 135 2.80 4.53 10.09
N HIS A 136 2.99 3.21 10.05
CA HIS A 136 3.74 2.50 11.08
C HIS A 136 5.20 2.98 11.18
N ASN A 137 5.87 3.20 10.05
CA ASN A 137 7.24 3.74 10.01
C ASN A 137 7.30 5.17 10.57
N GLN A 138 6.31 6.02 10.26
CA GLN A 138 6.21 7.38 10.81
C GLN A 138 5.98 7.35 12.33
N GLN A 139 5.19 6.39 12.84
CA GLN A 139 4.99 6.20 14.28
C GLN A 139 6.29 5.73 14.97
N GLN A 140 7.01 4.75 14.40
CA GLN A 140 8.29 4.28 14.96
C GLN A 140 9.34 5.40 15.05
N LYS A 141 9.32 6.33 14.10
CA LYS A 141 10.20 7.52 14.09
C LYS A 141 9.72 8.65 14.99
N ASN A 142 8.63 8.46 15.75
CA ASN A 142 7.97 9.50 16.55
C ASN A 142 7.59 10.77 15.75
N LEU A 143 7.42 10.65 14.44
CA LEU A 143 6.99 11.75 13.55
C LEU A 143 5.47 11.95 13.57
N LEU A 144 4.73 10.93 14.02
CA LEU A 144 3.27 10.95 14.13
C LEU A 144 2.87 10.51 15.55
N PRO A 145 2.00 11.24 16.25
CA PRO A 145 1.56 10.85 17.58
C PRO A 145 0.75 9.55 17.51
N LYS A 146 0.95 8.69 18.50
CA LYS A 146 0.34 7.35 18.55
C LYS A 146 -1.17 7.37 18.33
N ASN A 147 -1.88 8.31 18.95
CA ASN A 147 -3.34 8.44 18.79
C ASN A 147 -3.78 8.68 17.34
N GLN A 148 -3.03 9.47 16.57
CA GLN A 148 -3.34 9.72 15.16
C GLN A 148 -2.97 8.52 14.30
N ALA A 149 -1.83 7.88 14.59
CA ALA A 149 -1.41 6.66 13.90
C ALA A 149 -2.43 5.53 14.08
N ASP A 150 -2.92 5.31 15.30
CA ASP A 150 -3.95 4.32 15.62
C ASP A 150 -5.27 4.64 14.92
N ALA A 151 -5.68 5.92 14.88
CA ALA A 151 -6.89 6.35 14.18
C ALA A 151 -6.80 6.10 12.65
N PHE A 152 -5.66 6.41 12.03
CA PHE A 152 -5.46 6.13 10.61
C PHE A 152 -5.36 4.64 10.31
N SER A 153 -4.66 3.88 11.15
CA SER A 153 -4.60 2.43 11.05
C SER A 153 -5.97 1.78 11.14
N ALA A 154 -6.84 2.27 12.03
CA ALA A 154 -8.22 1.81 12.13
C ALA A 154 -9.04 2.13 10.86
N GLN A 155 -8.88 3.33 10.29
CA GLN A 155 -9.52 3.70 9.02
C GLN A 155 -9.05 2.81 7.86
N ILE A 156 -7.75 2.52 7.78
CA ILE A 156 -7.19 1.63 6.75
C ILE A 156 -7.72 0.21 6.92
N LYS A 157 -7.78 -0.32 8.15
CA LYS A 157 -8.36 -1.64 8.42
C LYS A 157 -9.82 -1.72 7.97
N GLN A 158 -10.60 -0.69 8.24
CA GLN A 158 -11.99 -0.61 7.78
C GLN A 158 -12.10 -0.57 6.24
N LEU A 159 -11.22 0.18 5.56
CA LEU A 159 -11.17 0.20 4.09
C LEU A 159 -10.80 -1.17 3.50
N VAL A 160 -9.84 -1.87 4.09
CA VAL A 160 -9.44 -3.22 3.64
C VAL A 160 -10.56 -4.24 3.86
N LEU A 161 -11.28 -4.15 4.99
CA LEU A 161 -12.47 -4.96 5.25
C LEU A 161 -13.50 -4.78 4.12
N GLN A 162 -13.85 -3.53 3.81
CA GLN A 162 -14.82 -3.20 2.77
C GLN A 162 -14.40 -3.73 1.40
N ILE A 163 -13.14 -3.52 0.98
CA ILE A 163 -12.63 -4.03 -0.29
C ILE A 163 -12.66 -5.56 -0.33
N THR A 164 -12.34 -6.23 0.78
CA THR A 164 -12.33 -7.69 0.81
C THR A 164 -13.74 -8.24 0.66
N VAL A 165 -14.73 -7.62 1.31
CA VAL A 165 -16.15 -7.92 1.12
C VAL A 165 -16.57 -7.68 -0.33
N ASP A 166 -16.24 -6.52 -0.91
CA ASP A 166 -16.55 -6.22 -2.31
C ASP A 166 -15.88 -7.22 -3.27
N SER A 167 -14.67 -7.68 -2.97
CA SER A 167 -13.98 -8.72 -3.72
C SER A 167 -14.73 -10.06 -3.70
N TYR A 168 -15.25 -10.47 -2.54
CA TYR A 168 -16.04 -11.69 -2.43
C TYR A 168 -17.37 -11.56 -3.18
N VAL A 169 -18.02 -10.39 -3.10
CA VAL A 169 -19.25 -10.12 -3.86
C VAL A 169 -19.00 -10.18 -5.37
N LEU A 170 -17.93 -9.56 -5.87
CA LEU A 170 -17.55 -9.63 -7.29
C LEU A 170 -17.29 -11.07 -7.75
N ARG A 171 -16.60 -11.89 -6.93
CA ARG A 171 -16.38 -13.32 -7.20
C ARG A 171 -17.70 -14.10 -7.20
N GLY A 172 -18.58 -13.82 -6.24
CA GLY A 172 -19.91 -14.41 -6.14
C GLY A 172 -20.76 -14.16 -7.39
N VAL A 173 -20.77 -12.92 -7.89
CA VAL A 173 -21.46 -12.55 -9.13
C VAL A 173 -20.85 -13.28 -10.34
N ALA A 174 -19.51 -13.33 -10.45
CA ALA A 174 -18.84 -14.03 -11.54
C ALA A 174 -19.13 -15.55 -11.54
N SER A 175 -19.13 -16.19 -10.37
CA SER A 175 -19.49 -17.60 -10.23
C SER A 175 -20.96 -17.87 -10.55
N GLN A 176 -21.86 -16.97 -10.16
CA GLN A 176 -23.27 -17.07 -10.51
C GLN A 176 -23.49 -16.95 -12.03
N GLN A 177 -22.75 -16.06 -12.71
CA GLN A 177 -22.78 -15.96 -14.18
C GLN A 177 -22.20 -17.19 -14.88
N SER A 178 -21.31 -17.92 -14.20
CA SER A 178 -20.69 -19.14 -14.71
C SER A 178 -21.46 -20.40 -14.30
N GLU A 179 -22.70 -20.26 -13.81
CA GLU A 179 -23.56 -21.37 -13.34
C GLU A 179 -22.93 -22.22 -12.23
N LYS A 180 -22.01 -21.65 -11.45
CA LYS A 180 -21.39 -22.30 -10.29
C LYS A 180 -22.07 -21.83 -9.00
N TYR A 181 -23.32 -22.24 -8.76
CA TYR A 181 -24.10 -21.70 -7.64
C TYR A 181 -23.53 -22.06 -6.27
N LYS A 182 -22.90 -23.24 -6.13
CA LYS A 182 -22.22 -23.66 -4.89
C LYS A 182 -21.06 -22.76 -4.51
N LEU A 183 -20.27 -22.38 -5.50
CA LEU A 183 -19.15 -21.46 -5.31
C LEU A 183 -19.65 -20.04 -5.04
N ALA A 184 -20.69 -19.59 -5.74
CA ALA A 184 -21.33 -18.29 -5.50
C ALA A 184 -21.91 -18.17 -4.08
N TYR A 185 -22.62 -19.19 -3.60
CA TYR A 185 -23.15 -19.25 -2.23
C TYR A 185 -22.04 -19.11 -1.19
N HIS A 186 -20.95 -19.86 -1.38
CA HIS A 186 -19.80 -19.80 -0.48
C HIS A 186 -19.17 -18.39 -0.44
N TYR A 187 -19.01 -17.72 -1.59
CA TYR A 187 -18.48 -16.36 -1.62
C TYR A 187 -19.34 -15.36 -0.85
N TYR A 188 -20.67 -15.44 -0.97
CA TYR A 188 -21.57 -14.57 -0.21
C TYR A 188 -21.58 -14.90 1.29
N ASP A 189 -21.51 -16.19 1.66
CA ASP A 189 -21.39 -16.63 3.05
C ASP A 189 -20.10 -16.12 3.70
N LEU A 190 -18.97 -16.18 3.00
CA LEU A 190 -17.70 -15.60 3.47
C LEU A 190 -17.79 -14.09 3.68
N ALA A 191 -18.41 -13.37 2.74
CA ALA A 191 -18.62 -11.93 2.87
C ALA A 191 -19.45 -11.59 4.13
N ILE A 192 -20.50 -12.36 4.40
CA ILE A 192 -21.35 -12.19 5.59
C ILE A 192 -20.58 -12.51 6.87
N LYS A 193 -19.88 -13.66 6.93
CA LYS A 193 -19.08 -14.07 8.09
C LYS A 193 -18.02 -13.02 8.41
N LEU A 194 -17.36 -12.47 7.38
CA LEU A 194 -16.35 -11.45 7.55
C LEU A 194 -16.95 -10.15 8.12
N LEU A 195 -18.09 -9.69 7.60
CA LEU A 195 -18.80 -8.52 8.13
C LEU A 195 -19.28 -8.70 9.57
N VAL A 196 -19.71 -9.92 9.95
CA VAL A 196 -20.14 -10.22 11.32
C VAL A 196 -18.96 -10.30 12.28
N ARG A 197 -17.82 -10.84 11.84
CA ARG A 197 -16.61 -11.01 12.68
C ARG A 197 -15.90 -9.68 12.94
N GLU A 198 -15.70 -8.88 11.89
CA GLU A 198 -14.82 -7.70 11.92
C GLU A 198 -15.60 -6.38 11.93
N GLY A 199 -16.89 -6.43 11.59
CA GLY A 199 -17.75 -5.26 11.56
C GLY A 199 -18.04 -4.74 12.96
N LYS A 200 -18.14 -3.42 13.09
CA LYS A 200 -18.72 -2.82 14.30
C LYS A 200 -20.20 -3.22 14.38
N ALA A 201 -20.65 -3.62 15.56
CA ALA A 201 -22.04 -3.98 15.81
C ALA A 201 -22.99 -2.88 15.29
N GLY A 202 -23.91 -3.24 14.39
CA GLY A 202 -24.87 -2.30 13.80
C GLY A 202 -24.39 -1.53 12.57
N ALA A 203 -23.09 -1.48 12.27
CA ALA A 203 -22.56 -0.66 11.18
C ALA A 203 -22.74 -1.27 9.77
N HIS A 204 -22.94 -2.58 9.70
CA HIS A 204 -23.04 -3.32 8.44
C HIS A 204 -24.33 -4.13 8.30
N ASP A 205 -25.31 -3.93 9.19
CA ASP A 205 -26.51 -4.76 9.27
C ASP A 205 -27.34 -4.70 7.98
N GLU A 206 -27.47 -3.51 7.37
CA GLU A 206 -28.13 -3.33 6.07
C GLU A 206 -27.43 -4.15 4.98
N ARG A 207 -26.10 -4.08 4.91
CA ARG A 207 -25.32 -4.82 3.92
C ARG A 207 -25.37 -6.33 4.16
N ILE A 208 -25.36 -6.75 5.41
CA ILE A 208 -25.53 -8.16 5.79
C ILE A 208 -26.92 -8.65 5.35
N ALA A 209 -27.97 -7.84 5.56
CA ALA A 209 -29.34 -8.18 5.14
C ALA A 209 -29.45 -8.31 3.61
N GLU A 210 -28.86 -7.37 2.85
CA GLU A 210 -28.79 -7.45 1.39
C GLU A 210 -28.13 -8.75 0.91
N LEU A 211 -26.95 -9.09 1.46
CA LEU A 211 -26.24 -10.31 1.08
C LEU A 211 -27.00 -11.58 1.48
N LYS A 212 -27.62 -11.57 2.68
CA LYS A 212 -28.46 -12.70 3.13
C LYS A 212 -29.69 -12.90 2.24
N ALA A 213 -30.27 -11.84 1.68
CA ALA A 213 -31.40 -11.96 0.75
C ALA A 213 -31.01 -12.63 -0.57
N LEU A 214 -29.72 -12.61 -0.95
CA LEU A 214 -29.21 -13.26 -2.17
C LEU A 214 -28.94 -14.77 -1.97
N LEU A 215 -28.81 -15.25 -0.73
CA LEU A 215 -28.52 -16.67 -0.45
C LEU A 215 -29.68 -17.64 -0.77
N PRO A 216 -30.96 -17.38 -0.40
CA PRO A 216 -32.07 -18.27 -0.68
C PRO A 216 -32.26 -18.64 -2.17
N PRO A 217 -32.25 -17.70 -3.13
CA PRO A 217 -32.40 -18.07 -4.54
C PRO A 217 -31.21 -18.88 -5.07
N LEU A 218 -30.01 -18.68 -4.53
CA LEU A 218 -28.85 -19.52 -4.86
C LEU A 218 -28.99 -20.92 -4.28
N ALA A 219 -29.51 -21.05 -3.06
CA ALA A 219 -29.74 -22.35 -2.41
C ALA A 219 -30.76 -23.22 -3.16
N VAL A 220 -31.82 -22.62 -3.70
CA VAL A 220 -32.78 -23.34 -4.55
C VAL A 220 -32.11 -23.84 -5.83
N LYS A 221 -31.34 -22.99 -6.51
CA LYS A 221 -30.61 -23.38 -7.74
C LYS A 221 -29.53 -24.43 -7.48
N MET A 222 -28.87 -24.39 -6.32
CA MET A 222 -27.94 -25.45 -5.91
C MET A 222 -28.64 -26.80 -5.75
N ALA A 223 -29.82 -26.82 -5.12
CA ALA A 223 -30.61 -28.04 -4.95
C ALA A 223 -31.17 -28.57 -6.28
N GLU A 224 -31.42 -27.70 -7.26
CA GLU A 224 -31.78 -28.08 -8.63
C GLU A 224 -30.59 -28.68 -9.41
N GLU A 225 -29.35 -28.28 -9.08
CA GLU A 225 -28.11 -28.81 -9.67
C GLU A 225 -27.57 -30.09 -9.02
N GLU A 226 -28.03 -30.47 -7.83
CA GLU A 226 -27.57 -31.66 -7.07
C GLU A 226 -27.77 -33.02 -7.81
N GLY A 227 -28.34 -33.02 -9.01
CA GLY A 227 -28.35 -34.16 -9.92
C GLY A 227 -27.00 -34.47 -10.59
N THR A 228 -26.05 -33.52 -10.60
CA THR A 228 -24.74 -33.70 -11.26
C THR A 228 -23.66 -32.88 -10.56
N THR A 229 -22.51 -33.52 -10.33
CA THR A 229 -21.20 -32.96 -9.95
C THR A 229 -20.96 -32.51 -8.50
N ASN A 230 -20.09 -33.29 -7.83
CA ASN A 230 -19.24 -32.80 -6.75
C ASN A 230 -18.42 -31.60 -7.23
N LEU A 231 -18.05 -30.69 -6.31
CA LEU A 231 -17.14 -29.57 -6.59
C LEU A 231 -15.89 -30.11 -7.33
N SER A 232 -15.54 -29.48 -8.44
CA SER A 232 -14.27 -29.77 -9.13
C SER A 232 -13.10 -29.52 -8.17
N GLU A 233 -12.00 -30.25 -8.31
CA GLU A 233 -10.76 -30.02 -7.55
C GLU A 233 -10.29 -28.56 -7.64
N GLN A 234 -10.53 -27.89 -8.77
CA GLN A 234 -10.27 -26.46 -8.94
C GLN A 234 -11.14 -25.58 -8.04
N GLU A 235 -12.42 -25.93 -7.84
CA GLU A 235 -13.34 -25.15 -7.01
C GLU A 235 -13.04 -25.33 -5.52
N MET A 236 -12.62 -26.53 -5.11
CA MET A 236 -12.10 -26.77 -3.76
C MET A 236 -10.80 -26.01 -3.48
N ALA A 237 -9.89 -25.96 -4.45
CA ALA A 237 -8.66 -25.19 -4.34
C ALA A 237 -8.95 -23.68 -4.22
N GLU A 238 -9.87 -23.15 -5.04
CA GLU A 238 -10.30 -21.74 -4.98
C GLU A 238 -10.95 -21.38 -3.63
N GLN A 239 -11.78 -22.26 -3.07
CA GLN A 239 -12.35 -22.07 -1.73
C GLN A 239 -11.27 -21.99 -0.65
N THR A 240 -10.32 -22.94 -0.66
CA THR A 240 -9.27 -23.05 0.37
C THR A 240 -8.28 -21.88 0.32
N GLU A 241 -7.90 -21.43 -0.88
CA GLU A 241 -7.02 -20.27 -1.05
C GLU A 241 -7.69 -18.98 -0.52
N MET A 242 -9.00 -18.86 -0.67
CA MET A 242 -9.78 -17.67 -0.32
C MET A 242 -10.02 -17.49 1.18
N ASP A 243 -10.29 -18.57 1.91
CA ASP A 243 -10.37 -18.55 3.37
C ASP A 243 -9.07 -17.99 3.97
N SER A 244 -7.94 -18.31 3.33
CA SER A 244 -6.62 -17.81 3.75
C SER A 244 -6.36 -16.34 3.41
N GLU A 245 -7.05 -15.72 2.45
CA GLU A 245 -6.72 -14.35 1.98
C GLU A 245 -6.96 -13.28 3.05
N TRP A 246 -8.06 -13.37 3.79
CA TRP A 246 -8.32 -12.43 4.89
C TRP A 246 -7.47 -12.76 6.12
N ASP A 247 -7.32 -14.04 6.47
CA ASP A 247 -6.51 -14.42 7.62
C ASP A 247 -5.05 -14.02 7.43
N LYS A 248 -4.55 -14.03 6.18
CA LYS A 248 -3.27 -13.42 5.81
C LYS A 248 -3.20 -11.92 6.08
N PHE A 249 -4.30 -11.18 6.11
CA PHE A 249 -4.33 -9.77 6.49
C PHE A 249 -4.44 -9.58 8.02
N GLY A 250 -5.14 -10.47 8.73
CA GLY A 250 -5.34 -10.45 10.19
C GLY A 250 -4.17 -11.00 11.02
N GLU A 251 -3.61 -12.17 10.67
CA GLU A 251 -2.41 -12.75 11.31
C GLU A 251 -1.15 -11.89 11.10
N LYS A 252 -1.25 -10.96 10.17
CA LYS A 252 -0.17 -10.10 9.74
C LYS A 252 0.24 -9.09 10.82
N GLU A 253 -0.51 -8.82 11.88
CA GLU A 253 0.02 -8.01 13.01
C GLU A 253 1.34 -8.59 13.57
N ASP A 254 1.50 -9.92 13.59
CA ASP A 254 2.75 -10.60 13.98
C ASP A 254 3.70 -10.85 12.80
N PHE A 255 3.20 -11.08 11.59
CA PHE A 255 4.05 -11.22 10.40
C PHE A 255 4.76 -9.91 10.02
N TRP A 256 4.08 -8.77 10.23
CA TRP A 256 4.63 -7.43 10.03
C TRP A 256 5.69 -7.08 11.08
N LYS A 257 5.57 -7.56 12.33
CA LYS A 257 6.65 -7.44 13.33
C LYS A 257 7.83 -8.36 12.99
N LYS A 258 7.58 -9.59 12.54
CA LYS A 258 8.62 -10.60 12.30
C LYS A 258 9.45 -10.37 11.03
N LYS A 259 8.89 -9.79 9.96
CA LYS A 259 9.67 -9.43 8.75
C LYS A 259 10.64 -8.26 8.94
N HIS A 260 10.60 -7.57 10.08
CA HIS A 260 11.41 -6.40 10.38
C HIS A 260 12.34 -6.57 11.59
N ALA A 261 12.50 -7.80 12.11
CA ALA A 261 13.59 -8.11 13.04
C ALA A 261 14.95 -8.32 12.32
N TYR A 262 14.94 -8.32 10.97
CA TYR A 262 16.12 -8.43 10.12
C TYR A 262 15.95 -7.51 8.90
N ASP A 263 16.13 -6.20 9.10
CA ASP A 263 16.73 -5.28 8.12
C ASP A 263 17.29 -4.05 8.85
#